data_AF-A0A382FM86-F1
#
_entry.id   AF-A0A382FM86-F1
#
_cell.length_a   1.000
_cell.length_b   1.000
_cell.length_c   1.000
_cell.angle_alpha   90.00
_cell.angle_beta   90.00
_cell.angle_gamma   90.00
#
_symmetry.space_group_name_H-M   'P 1'
#
loop_
_entity.id
_entity.type
_entity.pdbx_description
1 polymer ?
#
loop_
_entity_poly.entity_id
_entity_poly.type
_entity_poly.pdbx_seq_one_letter_code
_entity_poly.pdbx_strand_id
1 'polypeptide(L)'
;MDDNKKKLIYAKWRTLVRTMKLTVQTKSDPAYIFEEWCPKNPTAGDIIEFRPQLRDIFEQAMEGTLVREGHPKEIVRLMEFNDLMRTVHDGSKPAPEADLLTWSKREIDEVTLSMWNDVDAKSKMYLRHCLRNYLSFEEKMDDLDKGMASWRKGAASRLKKLEKLRDNPDLPTSARHDKTIVRGKARLEDVTSIRAKIPVEIMNFKKKFQEAILDVLFNTVDISEVPEWSKKMTDIQKRNESVIPDFLTLQVDDPRDEDKDTALKQLRDHLENKVKVLEMNAAMKKEEEEIWKKVREL
;
A
#
# COMPACT_ATOMS: atom_id res chain seq x y z
N MET A 1 10.05 -7.76 -11.39
CA MET A 1 9.91 -8.84 -10.38
C MET A 1 11.27 -9.07 -9.76
N ASP A 2 11.38 -9.12 -8.43
CA ASP A 2 12.66 -9.36 -7.74
C ASP A 2 13.13 -10.82 -7.84
N ASP A 3 14.43 -11.04 -7.59
CA ASP A 3 15.06 -12.35 -7.76
C ASP A 3 14.57 -13.40 -6.75
N ASN A 4 14.14 -12.98 -5.55
CA ASN A 4 13.59 -13.90 -4.56
C ASN A 4 12.24 -14.45 -5.03
N LYS A 5 11.37 -13.59 -5.57
CA LYS A 5 10.10 -13.98 -6.15
C LYS A 5 10.28 -14.89 -7.37
N LYS A 6 11.24 -14.59 -8.26
CA LYS A 6 11.58 -15.46 -9.40
C LYS A 6 12.02 -16.85 -8.94
N LYS A 7 12.89 -16.95 -7.92
CA LYS A 7 13.32 -18.24 -7.34
C LYS A 7 12.14 -19.02 -6.74
N LEU A 8 11.22 -18.32 -6.06
CA LEU A 8 10.02 -18.94 -5.50
C LEU A 8 9.08 -19.45 -6.59
N ILE A 9 8.85 -18.66 -7.65
CA ILE A 9 8.06 -19.06 -8.82
C ILE A 9 8.66 -20.31 -9.48
N TYR A 10 9.98 -20.32 -9.70
CA TYR A 10 10.68 -21.48 -10.23
C TYR A 10 10.49 -22.72 -9.34
N ALA A 11 10.63 -22.57 -8.01
CA ALA A 11 10.42 -23.67 -7.08
C ALA A 11 8.98 -24.22 -7.13
N LYS A 12 7.97 -23.33 -7.15
CA LYS A 12 6.56 -23.71 -7.24
C LYS A 12 6.23 -24.38 -8.57
N TRP A 13 6.75 -23.85 -9.68
CA TRP A 13 6.61 -24.45 -10.99
C TRP A 13 7.24 -25.85 -11.04
N ARG A 14 8.42 -26.06 -10.46
CA ARG A 14 9.02 -27.40 -10.36
C ARG A 14 8.15 -28.39 -9.59
N THR A 15 7.48 -27.93 -8.54
CA THR A 15 6.52 -28.77 -7.80
C THR A 15 5.37 -29.18 -8.72
N LEU A 16 4.79 -28.26 -9.49
CA LEU A 16 3.75 -28.57 -10.48
C LEU A 16 4.23 -29.63 -11.49
N VAL A 17 5.43 -29.48 -12.04
CA VAL A 17 6.01 -30.43 -13.00
C VAL A 17 6.23 -31.82 -12.38
N ARG A 18 6.68 -31.87 -11.11
CA ARG A 18 6.85 -33.14 -10.38
C ARG A 18 5.52 -33.83 -10.10
N THR A 19 4.45 -33.08 -9.80
CA THR A 19 3.11 -33.64 -9.61
C THR A 19 2.58 -34.28 -10.89
N MET A 20 2.97 -33.74 -12.06
CA MET A 20 2.74 -34.36 -13.38
C MET A 20 3.64 -35.58 -13.66
N LYS A 21 4.44 -36.02 -12.69
CA LYS A 21 5.42 -37.13 -12.78
C LYS A 21 6.52 -36.92 -13.82
N LEU A 22 6.82 -35.67 -14.15
CA LEU A 22 7.88 -35.31 -15.09
C LEU A 22 9.16 -34.92 -14.36
N THR A 23 10.30 -35.13 -15.01
CA THR A 23 11.62 -34.78 -14.50
C THR A 23 12.15 -33.52 -15.18
N VAL A 24 12.64 -32.59 -14.35
CA VAL A 24 13.42 -31.42 -14.79
C VAL A 24 14.82 -31.60 -14.21
N GLN A 25 15.85 -31.55 -15.06
CA GLN A 25 17.23 -31.75 -14.63
C GLN A 25 17.64 -30.75 -13.55
N THR A 26 18.62 -31.15 -12.73
CA THR A 26 19.12 -30.37 -11.61
C THR A 26 20.05 -29.26 -12.08
N LYS A 27 19.49 -28.04 -12.18
CA LYS A 27 20.06 -26.77 -11.73
C LYS A 27 18.90 -25.80 -11.48
N SER A 28 19.08 -24.82 -10.61
CA SER A 28 18.12 -23.73 -10.39
C SER A 28 18.19 -22.71 -11.53
N ASP A 29 18.28 -23.21 -12.77
CA ASP A 29 18.57 -22.42 -13.96
C ASP A 29 17.33 -22.38 -14.85
N PRO A 30 16.59 -21.25 -14.86
CA PRO A 30 15.49 -21.02 -15.78
C PRO A 30 15.89 -21.15 -17.26
N ALA A 31 17.14 -20.88 -17.63
CA ALA A 31 17.59 -20.94 -19.02
C ALA A 31 17.46 -22.35 -19.59
N TYR A 32 17.78 -23.37 -18.78
CA TYR A 32 17.60 -24.78 -19.15
C TYR A 32 16.16 -25.10 -19.58
N ILE A 33 15.15 -24.48 -18.95
CA ILE A 33 13.74 -24.72 -19.32
C ILE A 33 13.47 -24.25 -20.76
N PHE A 34 13.96 -23.06 -21.10
CA PHE A 34 13.69 -22.42 -22.40
C PHE A 34 14.55 -22.99 -23.52
N GLU A 35 15.76 -23.46 -23.20
CA GLU A 35 16.76 -23.91 -24.17
C GLU A 35 16.73 -25.42 -24.38
N GLU A 36 16.56 -26.22 -23.32
CA GLU A 36 16.83 -27.67 -23.37
C GLU A 36 15.66 -28.56 -22.93
N TRP A 37 14.88 -28.17 -21.91
CA TRP A 37 13.85 -29.04 -21.34
C TRP A 37 12.63 -29.25 -22.25
N CYS A 38 12.15 -28.17 -22.87
CA CYS A 38 11.11 -28.23 -23.88
C CYS A 38 11.59 -27.47 -25.12
N PRO A 39 12.11 -28.16 -26.16
CA PRO A 39 12.67 -27.50 -27.33
C PRO A 39 11.61 -26.71 -28.10
N LYS A 40 12.06 -25.74 -28.92
CA LYS A 40 11.18 -24.90 -29.76
C LYS A 40 10.29 -25.73 -30.70
N ASN A 41 10.79 -26.88 -31.13
CA ASN A 41 10.05 -27.88 -31.91
C ASN A 41 9.86 -29.14 -31.04
N PRO A 42 8.79 -29.21 -30.24
CA PRO A 42 8.55 -30.34 -29.34
C PRO A 42 8.27 -31.62 -30.14
N THR A 43 8.75 -32.75 -29.62
CA THR A 43 8.42 -34.07 -30.17
C THR A 43 7.00 -34.48 -29.78
N ALA A 44 6.46 -35.51 -30.43
CA ALA A 44 5.16 -36.08 -30.04
C ALA A 44 5.15 -36.54 -28.56
N GLY A 45 6.28 -37.07 -28.07
CA GLY A 45 6.44 -37.43 -26.67
C GLY A 45 6.33 -36.22 -25.73
N ASP A 46 6.99 -35.11 -26.07
CA ASP A 46 6.92 -33.87 -25.29
C ASP A 46 5.50 -33.31 -25.21
N ILE A 47 4.73 -33.41 -26.30
CA ILE A 47 3.33 -32.97 -26.37
C ILE A 47 2.43 -33.85 -25.48
N ILE A 48 2.60 -35.17 -25.53
CA ILE A 48 1.86 -36.12 -24.68
C ILE A 48 2.13 -35.84 -23.19
N GLU A 49 3.35 -35.46 -22.86
CA GLU A 49 3.77 -35.09 -21.52
C GLU A 49 3.39 -33.65 -21.11
N PHE A 50 2.69 -32.89 -21.96
CA PHE A 50 2.33 -31.49 -21.72
C PHE A 50 3.52 -30.53 -21.50
N ARG A 51 4.72 -30.87 -21.94
CA ARG A 51 5.91 -30.01 -21.76
C ARG A 51 5.76 -28.62 -22.40
N PRO A 52 5.19 -28.47 -23.61
CA PRO A 52 4.97 -27.15 -24.21
C PRO A 52 4.08 -26.27 -23.33
N GLN A 53 3.01 -26.83 -22.77
CA GLN A 53 2.08 -26.09 -21.91
C GLN A 53 2.73 -25.74 -20.56
N LEU A 54 3.55 -26.64 -20.00
CA LEU A 54 4.29 -26.35 -18.77
C LEU A 54 5.39 -25.28 -18.99
N ARG A 55 6.03 -25.25 -20.17
CA ARG A 55 6.95 -24.18 -20.56
C ARG A 55 6.22 -22.83 -20.69
N ASP A 56 5.09 -22.79 -21.37
CA ASP A 56 4.27 -21.58 -21.51
C ASP A 56 3.79 -21.06 -20.14
N ILE A 57 3.31 -21.95 -19.26
CA ILE A 57 2.98 -21.62 -17.87
C ILE A 57 4.19 -21.02 -17.13
N PHE A 58 5.39 -21.55 -17.36
CA PHE A 58 6.61 -21.00 -16.75
C PHE A 58 6.92 -19.59 -17.26
N GLU A 59 6.83 -19.39 -18.57
CA GLU A 59 7.06 -18.10 -19.23
C GLU A 59 6.12 -17.02 -18.67
N GLN A 60 4.81 -17.29 -18.70
CA GLN A 60 3.81 -16.38 -18.14
C GLN A 60 3.98 -16.16 -16.62
N ALA A 61 4.37 -17.20 -15.88
CA ALA A 61 4.63 -17.05 -14.44
C ALA A 61 5.81 -16.12 -14.17
N MET A 62 6.90 -16.23 -14.94
CA MET A 62 8.09 -15.38 -14.81
C MET A 62 7.81 -13.92 -15.20
N GLU A 63 6.87 -13.70 -16.11
CA GLU A 63 6.42 -12.37 -16.53
C GLU A 63 5.36 -11.76 -15.60
N GLY A 64 4.75 -12.56 -14.71
CA GLY A 64 3.68 -12.10 -13.82
C GLY A 64 2.28 -12.16 -14.43
N THR A 65 2.14 -12.79 -15.59
CA THR A 65 0.96 -12.75 -16.48
C THR A 65 0.19 -14.07 -16.52
N LEU A 66 0.59 -15.07 -15.74
CA LEU A 66 -0.04 -16.40 -15.71
C LEU A 66 -1.56 -16.30 -15.60
N VAL A 67 -2.27 -17.01 -16.46
CA VAL A 67 -3.74 -17.11 -16.42
C VAL A 67 -4.17 -18.56 -16.44
N ARG A 68 -5.45 -18.81 -16.14
CA ARG A 68 -6.01 -20.16 -16.21
C ARG A 68 -6.47 -20.53 -17.62
N GLU A 69 -6.98 -19.54 -18.34
CA GLU A 69 -7.54 -19.72 -19.67
C GLU A 69 -6.46 -20.15 -20.66
N GLY A 70 -6.78 -21.05 -21.59
CA GLY A 70 -5.86 -21.53 -22.62
C GLY A 70 -5.00 -22.74 -22.23
N HIS A 71 -4.96 -23.14 -20.95
CA HIS A 71 -4.20 -24.30 -20.51
C HIS A 71 -5.06 -25.58 -20.29
N PRO A 72 -4.48 -26.78 -20.43
CA PRO A 72 -5.18 -28.05 -20.22
C PRO A 72 -5.82 -28.19 -18.82
N LYS A 73 -6.99 -28.81 -18.76
CA LYS A 73 -7.74 -29.02 -17.51
C LYS A 73 -6.97 -29.88 -16.51
N GLU A 74 -6.16 -30.79 -17.03
CA GLU A 74 -5.28 -31.71 -16.32
C GLU A 74 -4.26 -30.96 -15.47
N ILE A 75 -3.77 -29.80 -15.95
CA ILE A 75 -2.80 -28.97 -15.25
C ILE A 75 -3.51 -27.99 -14.32
N VAL A 76 -4.47 -27.22 -14.83
CA VAL A 76 -5.08 -26.09 -14.10
C VAL A 76 -5.99 -26.50 -12.94
N ARG A 77 -6.35 -27.79 -12.84
CA ARG A 77 -7.09 -28.35 -11.70
C ARG A 77 -6.17 -28.73 -10.53
N LEU A 78 -4.87 -28.83 -10.75
CA LEU A 78 -3.91 -29.18 -9.70
C LEU A 78 -3.81 -28.06 -8.67
N MET A 79 -3.64 -28.44 -7.40
CA MET A 79 -3.46 -27.50 -6.30
C MET A 79 -2.17 -26.69 -6.51
N GLU A 80 -1.14 -27.34 -7.04
CA GLU A 80 0.17 -26.77 -7.35
C GLU A 80 0.09 -25.66 -8.39
N PHE A 81 -0.82 -25.76 -9.37
CA PHE A 81 -1.07 -24.70 -10.33
C PHE A 81 -1.70 -23.48 -9.65
N ASN A 82 -2.69 -23.70 -8.79
CA ASN A 82 -3.31 -22.62 -8.02
C ASN A 82 -2.31 -21.95 -7.06
N ASP A 83 -1.44 -22.74 -6.44
CA ASP A 83 -0.33 -22.27 -5.60
C ASP A 83 0.67 -21.41 -6.38
N LEU A 84 1.01 -21.83 -7.61
CA LEU A 84 1.84 -21.06 -8.52
C LEU A 84 1.16 -19.75 -8.89
N MET A 85 -0.09 -19.77 -9.36
CA MET A 85 -0.86 -18.55 -9.66
C MET A 85 -0.91 -17.60 -8.46
N ARG A 86 -1.21 -18.12 -7.26
CA ARG A 86 -1.25 -17.31 -6.04
C ARG A 86 0.09 -16.64 -5.77
N THR A 87 1.20 -17.32 -6.05
CA THR A 87 2.56 -16.78 -5.91
C THR A 87 2.84 -15.71 -6.97
N VAL A 88 2.50 -15.97 -8.23
CA VAL A 88 2.70 -15.05 -9.35
C VAL A 88 1.97 -13.73 -9.11
N HIS A 89 0.73 -13.80 -8.60
CA HIS A 89 -0.12 -12.64 -8.40
C HIS A 89 -0.18 -12.12 -6.95
N ASP A 90 0.74 -12.53 -6.07
CA ASP A 90 0.79 -12.08 -4.66
C ASP A 90 -0.55 -12.25 -3.91
N GLY A 91 -1.26 -13.34 -4.19
CA GLY A 91 -2.57 -13.65 -3.61
C GLY A 91 -3.78 -13.02 -4.31
N SER A 92 -3.58 -12.10 -5.24
CA SER A 92 -4.65 -11.52 -6.06
C SER A 92 -5.07 -12.45 -7.20
N LYS A 93 -6.30 -12.28 -7.69
CA LYS A 93 -6.76 -13.00 -8.89
C LYS A 93 -6.30 -12.23 -10.15
N PRO A 94 -5.88 -12.93 -11.21
CA PRO A 94 -5.67 -12.27 -12.50
C PRO A 94 -7.00 -11.67 -12.98
N ALA A 95 -6.94 -10.49 -13.61
CA ALA A 95 -8.13 -9.87 -14.18
C ALA A 95 -8.69 -10.77 -15.30
N PRO A 96 -9.99 -11.11 -15.31
CA PRO A 96 -10.66 -11.74 -16.45
C PRO A 96 -10.57 -10.87 -17.72
N GLU A 97 -10.55 -11.51 -18.91
CA GLU A 97 -10.64 -10.75 -20.17
C GLU A 97 -11.97 -9.97 -20.28
N ALA A 98 -13.07 -10.56 -19.79
CA ALA A 98 -14.37 -9.89 -19.77
C ALA A 98 -14.34 -8.57 -18.95
N ASP A 99 -13.60 -8.55 -17.85
CA ASP A 99 -13.45 -7.36 -17.01
C ASP A 99 -12.62 -6.30 -17.73
N LEU A 100 -11.57 -6.72 -18.45
CA LEU A 100 -10.78 -5.84 -19.31
C LEU A 100 -11.63 -5.22 -20.41
N LEU A 101 -12.41 -6.01 -21.15
CA LEU A 101 -13.31 -5.49 -22.18
C LEU A 101 -14.35 -4.53 -21.59
N THR A 102 -14.92 -4.86 -20.44
CA THR A 102 -15.91 -4.03 -19.74
C THR A 102 -15.29 -2.70 -19.31
N TRP A 103 -14.08 -2.74 -18.75
CA TRP A 103 -13.33 -1.55 -18.38
C TRP A 103 -13.02 -0.70 -19.62
N SER A 104 -12.49 -1.30 -20.69
CA SER A 104 -12.16 -0.58 -21.94
C SER A 104 -13.37 0.14 -22.53
N LYS A 105 -14.54 -0.51 -22.60
CA LYS A 105 -15.78 0.10 -23.09
C LYS A 105 -16.31 1.24 -22.23
N ARG A 106 -16.07 1.17 -20.92
CA ARG A 106 -16.49 2.21 -19.98
C ARG A 106 -15.61 3.45 -20.08
N GLU A 107 -14.31 3.24 -20.35
CA GLU A 107 -13.31 4.30 -20.33
C GLU A 107 -12.99 4.87 -21.71
N ILE A 108 -13.41 4.18 -22.77
CA ILE A 108 -13.20 4.54 -24.18
C ILE A 108 -14.48 4.18 -24.94
N ASP A 109 -15.34 5.18 -25.18
CA ASP A 109 -16.71 5.02 -25.67
C ASP A 109 -16.77 4.29 -27.04
N GLU A 110 -15.73 4.38 -27.86
CA GLU A 110 -15.70 3.78 -29.20
C GLU A 110 -15.21 2.32 -29.25
N VAL A 111 -14.88 1.67 -28.13
CA VAL A 111 -14.38 0.29 -28.15
C VAL A 111 -15.48 -0.70 -28.52
N THR A 112 -15.35 -1.29 -29.70
CA THR A 112 -16.28 -2.32 -30.21
C THR A 112 -15.78 -3.74 -29.94
N LEU A 113 -16.70 -4.71 -29.95
CA LEU A 113 -16.34 -6.13 -29.79
C LEU A 113 -15.53 -6.66 -30.98
N SER A 114 -15.77 -6.15 -32.20
CA SER A 114 -15.01 -6.55 -33.39
C SER A 114 -13.54 -6.15 -33.26
N MET A 115 -13.26 -4.89 -32.91
CA MET A 115 -11.88 -4.42 -32.69
C MET A 115 -11.20 -5.24 -31.60
N TRP A 116 -11.93 -5.57 -30.53
CA TRP A 116 -11.41 -6.41 -29.45
C TRP A 116 -11.07 -7.84 -29.88
N ASN A 117 -11.85 -8.41 -30.79
CA ASN A 117 -11.63 -9.78 -31.27
C ASN A 117 -10.39 -9.88 -32.16
N ASP A 118 -10.01 -8.79 -32.83
CA ASP A 118 -8.84 -8.73 -33.70
C ASP A 118 -7.52 -8.60 -32.91
N VAL A 119 -7.59 -8.22 -31.63
CA VAL A 119 -6.41 -8.13 -30.76
C VAL A 119 -5.87 -9.52 -30.44
N ASP A 120 -4.56 -9.70 -30.58
CA ASP A 120 -3.88 -10.95 -30.29
C ASP A 120 -3.93 -11.34 -28.80
N ALA A 121 -3.85 -12.64 -28.52
CA ALA A 121 -3.97 -13.18 -27.18
C ALA A 121 -2.85 -12.69 -26.23
N LYS A 122 -1.65 -12.42 -26.75
CA LYS A 122 -0.50 -11.99 -25.95
C LYS A 122 -0.68 -10.54 -25.51
N SER A 123 -1.11 -9.63 -26.39
CA SER A 123 -1.44 -8.26 -26.01
C SER A 123 -2.57 -8.22 -24.97
N LYS A 124 -3.64 -9.01 -25.16
CA LYS A 124 -4.72 -9.14 -24.17
C LYS A 124 -4.20 -9.60 -22.81
N MET A 125 -3.30 -10.58 -22.79
CA MET A 125 -2.69 -11.09 -21.55
C MET A 125 -1.94 -9.97 -20.79
N TYR A 126 -1.11 -9.16 -21.47
CA TYR A 126 -0.43 -8.04 -20.81
C TYR A 126 -1.38 -6.92 -20.39
N LEU A 127 -2.39 -6.59 -21.20
CA LEU A 127 -3.41 -5.62 -20.83
C LEU A 127 -4.20 -6.07 -19.58
N ARG A 128 -4.50 -7.37 -19.44
CA ARG A 128 -5.11 -7.93 -18.23
C ARG A 128 -4.21 -7.75 -17.01
N HIS A 129 -2.91 -7.97 -17.17
CA HIS A 129 -1.94 -7.70 -16.10
C HIS A 129 -1.90 -6.21 -15.73
N CYS A 130 -1.92 -5.31 -16.72
CA CYS A 130 -1.99 -3.87 -16.49
C CYS A 130 -3.28 -3.44 -15.77
N LEU A 131 -4.44 -3.96 -16.17
CA LEU A 131 -5.71 -3.68 -15.51
C LEU A 131 -5.65 -4.08 -14.03
N ARG A 132 -5.15 -5.28 -13.73
CA ARG A 132 -5.00 -5.74 -12.35
C ARG A 132 -4.13 -4.77 -11.54
N ASN A 133 -2.99 -4.35 -12.07
CA ASN A 133 -2.10 -3.41 -11.38
C ASN A 133 -2.76 -2.04 -11.19
N TYR A 134 -3.50 -1.56 -12.20
CA TYR A 134 -4.23 -0.30 -12.14
C TYR A 134 -5.33 -0.34 -11.07
N LEU A 135 -6.20 -1.34 -11.08
CA LEU A 135 -7.30 -1.45 -10.10
C LEU A 135 -6.76 -1.58 -8.67
N SER A 136 -5.72 -2.38 -8.46
CA SER A 136 -5.07 -2.49 -7.16
C SER A 136 -4.40 -1.17 -6.74
N PHE A 137 -3.86 -0.40 -7.69
CA PHE A 137 -3.27 0.90 -7.42
C PHE A 137 -4.33 1.91 -7.00
N GLU A 138 -5.42 1.99 -7.76
CA GLU A 138 -6.56 2.87 -7.48
C GLU A 138 -7.15 2.60 -6.10
N GLU A 139 -7.40 1.33 -5.76
CA GLU A 139 -7.90 0.91 -4.44
C GLU A 139 -6.95 1.33 -3.31
N LYS A 140 -5.66 1.00 -3.41
CA LYS A 140 -4.67 1.37 -2.38
C LYS A 140 -4.51 2.88 -2.22
N MET A 141 -4.66 3.64 -3.30
CA MET A 141 -4.59 5.11 -3.26
C MET A 141 -5.83 5.72 -2.62
N ASP A 142 -7.01 5.16 -2.85
CA ASP A 142 -8.25 5.57 -2.18
C ASP A 142 -8.19 5.27 -0.68
N ASP A 143 -7.72 4.08 -0.29
CA ASP A 143 -7.48 3.72 1.12
C ASP A 143 -6.47 4.67 1.78
N LEU A 144 -5.40 5.02 1.07
CA LEU A 144 -4.42 6.00 1.52
C LEU A 144 -5.05 7.38 1.72
N ASP A 145 -5.84 7.87 0.77
CA ASP A 145 -6.48 9.18 0.89
C ASP A 145 -7.44 9.23 2.08
N LYS A 146 -8.27 8.19 2.25
CA LYS A 146 -9.19 8.02 3.39
C LYS A 146 -8.42 7.99 4.72
N GLY A 147 -7.35 7.21 4.78
CA GLY A 147 -6.47 7.12 5.96
C GLY A 147 -5.87 8.47 6.34
N MET A 148 -5.30 9.18 5.36
CA MET A 148 -4.73 10.52 5.55
C MET A 148 -5.79 11.55 5.94
N ALA A 149 -6.99 11.49 5.37
CA ALA A 149 -8.09 12.38 5.71
C ALA A 149 -8.51 12.22 7.18
N SER A 150 -8.65 10.97 7.64
CA SER A 150 -8.96 10.63 9.03
C SER A 150 -7.86 11.10 9.98
N TRP A 151 -6.61 10.76 9.66
CA TRP A 151 -5.46 11.17 10.46
C TRP A 151 -5.36 12.70 10.59
N ARG A 152 -5.52 13.44 9.48
CA ARG A 152 -5.45 14.91 9.46
C ARG A 152 -6.47 15.55 10.39
N LYS A 153 -7.71 15.05 10.42
CA LYS A 153 -8.76 15.53 11.36
C LYS A 153 -8.31 15.36 12.82
N GLY A 154 -7.80 14.18 13.17
CA GLY A 154 -7.30 13.90 14.52
C GLY A 154 -6.07 14.74 14.88
N ALA A 155 -5.11 14.84 13.98
CA ALA A 155 -3.87 15.60 14.16
C ALA A 155 -4.14 17.11 14.31
N ALA A 156 -5.03 17.68 13.50
CA ALA A 156 -5.42 19.09 13.60
C ALA A 156 -6.11 19.39 14.94
N SER A 157 -7.00 18.49 15.41
CA SER A 157 -7.61 18.65 16.72
C SER A 157 -6.60 18.59 17.87
N ARG A 158 -5.62 17.68 17.81
CA ARG A 158 -4.54 17.58 18.81
C ARG A 158 -3.65 18.82 18.80
N LEU A 159 -3.26 19.29 17.62
CA LEU A 159 -2.45 20.49 17.47
C LEU A 159 -3.15 21.72 18.05
N LYS A 160 -4.45 21.89 17.77
CA LYS A 160 -5.26 22.99 18.34
C LYS A 160 -5.29 22.94 19.87
N LYS A 161 -5.34 21.75 20.48
CA LYS A 161 -5.25 21.60 21.94
C LYS A 161 -3.87 21.99 22.47
N LEU A 162 -2.80 21.59 21.80
CA LEU A 162 -1.42 21.96 22.16
C LEU A 162 -1.20 23.47 22.05
N GLU A 163 -1.70 24.11 21.00
CA GLU A 163 -1.62 25.57 20.84
C GLU A 163 -2.35 26.29 21.98
N LYS A 164 -3.56 25.86 22.34
CA LYS A 164 -4.29 26.40 23.49
C LYS A 164 -3.55 26.25 24.81
N LEU A 165 -2.87 25.12 25.03
CA LEU A 165 -2.07 24.89 26.23
C LEU A 165 -0.83 25.77 26.25
N ARG A 166 -0.15 25.94 25.11
CA ARG A 166 0.99 26.85 24.97
C ARG A 166 0.59 28.30 25.27
N ASP A 167 -0.58 28.73 24.81
CA ASP A 167 -1.09 30.10 24.98
C ASP A 167 -1.68 30.38 26.37
N ASN A 168 -1.68 29.39 27.26
CA ASN A 168 -2.14 29.59 28.64
C ASN A 168 -1.07 30.34 29.46
N PRO A 169 -1.37 31.55 29.97
CA PRO A 169 -0.40 32.36 30.73
C PRO A 169 0.02 31.72 32.07
N ASP A 170 -0.78 30.78 32.58
CA ASP A 170 -0.51 30.10 33.86
C ASP A 170 0.46 28.90 33.72
N LEU A 171 0.83 28.53 32.49
CA LEU A 171 1.72 27.39 32.23
C LEU A 171 3.13 27.85 31.84
N PRO A 172 4.18 27.14 32.28
CA PRO A 172 5.54 27.45 31.90
C PRO A 172 5.73 27.24 30.38
N THR A 173 6.22 28.29 29.72
CA THR A 173 6.58 28.24 28.30
C THR A 173 7.89 27.46 28.13
N SER A 174 7.97 26.60 27.11
CA SER A 174 9.16 25.82 26.78
C SER A 174 9.39 25.83 25.28
N ALA A 175 10.63 26.12 24.86
CA ALA A 175 11.03 26.07 23.46
C ALA A 175 10.81 24.68 22.81
N ARG A 176 10.72 23.61 23.62
CA ARG A 176 10.38 22.26 23.16
C ARG A 176 8.91 22.16 22.71
N HIS A 177 8.00 22.86 23.38
CA HIS A 177 6.58 22.90 23.03
C HIS A 177 6.37 23.60 21.68
N ASP A 178 7.06 24.72 21.47
CA ASP A 178 7.00 25.45 20.19
C ASP A 178 7.55 24.63 19.02
N LYS A 179 8.69 23.96 19.20
CA LYS A 179 9.24 23.04 18.18
C LYS A 179 8.26 21.93 17.82
N THR A 180 7.52 21.41 18.81
CA THR A 180 6.52 20.35 18.59
C THR A 180 5.32 20.86 17.79
N ILE A 181 4.83 22.06 18.09
CA ILE A 181 3.75 22.71 17.34
C ILE A 181 4.18 23.00 15.90
N VAL A 182 5.38 23.55 15.70
CA VAL A 182 5.93 23.81 14.35
C VAL A 182 6.04 22.53 13.53
N ARG A 183 6.58 21.46 14.13
CA ARG A 183 6.68 20.14 13.48
C ARG A 183 5.30 19.56 13.16
N GLY A 184 4.32 19.76 14.04
CA GLY A 184 2.93 19.36 13.81
C GLY A 184 2.29 20.08 12.61
N LYS A 185 2.52 21.41 12.49
CA LYS A 185 2.05 22.21 11.34
C LYS A 185 2.68 21.74 10.03
N ALA A 186 4.00 21.59 10.00
CA ALA A 186 4.72 21.13 8.81
C ALA A 186 4.17 19.80 8.30
N ARG A 187 3.88 18.84 9.19
CA ARG A 187 3.33 17.54 8.81
C ARG A 187 1.91 17.58 8.29
N LEU A 188 1.07 18.45 8.85
CA LEU A 188 -0.28 18.67 8.31
C LEU A 188 -0.20 19.20 6.88
N GLU A 189 0.78 20.05 6.59
CA GLU A 189 1.06 20.57 5.25
C GLU A 189 1.59 19.49 4.31
N ASP A 190 2.54 18.66 4.78
CA ASP A 190 3.08 17.52 4.03
C ASP A 190 1.96 16.56 3.61
N VAL A 191 1.11 16.16 4.56
CA VAL A 191 -0.02 15.26 4.27
C VAL A 191 -1.01 15.92 3.33
N THR A 192 -1.26 17.22 3.44
CA THR A 192 -2.11 17.95 2.51
C THR A 192 -1.54 17.94 1.09
N SER A 193 -0.23 18.17 0.97
CA SER A 193 0.50 18.16 -0.30
C SER A 193 0.53 16.77 -0.95
N ILE A 194 0.67 15.70 -0.15
CA ILE A 194 0.64 14.31 -0.66
C ILE A 194 -0.77 13.98 -1.17
N ARG A 195 -1.82 14.23 -0.37
CA ARG A 195 -3.21 13.96 -0.76
C ARG A 195 -3.60 14.66 -2.06
N ALA A 196 -3.15 15.90 -2.26
CA ALA A 196 -3.42 16.65 -3.49
C ALA A 196 -2.85 15.98 -4.76
N LYS A 197 -1.80 15.17 -4.63
CA LYS A 197 -1.16 14.46 -5.76
C LYS A 197 -1.82 13.13 -6.10
N ILE A 198 -2.51 12.50 -5.14
CA ILE A 198 -3.15 11.19 -5.34
C ILE A 198 -4.08 11.16 -6.57
N PRO A 199 -5.08 12.05 -6.71
CA PRO A 199 -5.98 12.00 -7.87
C PRO A 199 -5.26 12.27 -9.20
N VAL A 200 -4.19 13.07 -9.18
CA VAL A 200 -3.38 13.36 -10.36
C VAL A 200 -2.64 12.10 -10.82
N GLU A 201 -2.03 11.36 -9.90
CA GLU A 201 -1.34 10.10 -10.20
C GLU A 201 -2.29 9.00 -10.71
N ILE A 202 -3.46 8.84 -10.07
CA ILE A 202 -4.50 7.90 -10.56
C ILE A 202 -4.87 8.23 -12.00
N MET A 203 -5.15 9.51 -12.29
CA MET A 203 -5.51 9.95 -13.63
C MET A 203 -4.37 9.77 -14.64
N ASN A 204 -3.12 10.00 -14.23
CA ASN A 204 -1.95 9.78 -15.09
C ASN A 204 -1.82 8.31 -15.51
N PHE A 205 -1.96 7.36 -14.58
CA PHE A 205 -1.90 5.93 -14.92
C PHE A 205 -3.12 5.46 -15.70
N LYS A 206 -4.31 6.01 -15.41
CA LYS A 206 -5.52 5.76 -16.19
C LYS A 206 -5.31 6.13 -17.66
N LYS A 207 -4.79 7.33 -17.94
CA LYS A 207 -4.49 7.79 -19.31
C LYS A 207 -3.50 6.88 -20.02
N LYS A 208 -2.38 6.52 -19.36
CA LYS A 208 -1.40 5.58 -19.92
C LYS A 208 -2.00 4.22 -20.25
N PHE A 209 -2.96 3.77 -19.45
CA PHE A 209 -3.63 2.51 -19.70
C PHE A 209 -4.63 2.61 -20.86
N GLN A 210 -5.37 3.72 -20.96
CA GLN A 210 -6.21 4.01 -22.13
C GLN A 210 -5.39 4.07 -23.42
N GLU A 211 -4.25 4.77 -23.41
CA GLU A 211 -3.29 4.83 -24.53
C GLU A 211 -2.83 3.43 -24.95
N ALA A 212 -2.41 2.59 -23.99
CA ALA A 212 -1.99 1.22 -24.30
C ALA A 212 -3.11 0.36 -24.90
N ILE A 213 -4.38 0.57 -24.51
CA ILE A 213 -5.52 -0.11 -25.13
C ILE A 213 -5.73 0.38 -26.56
N LEU A 214 -5.68 1.69 -26.79
CA LEU A 214 -5.82 2.27 -28.13
C LEU A 214 -4.70 1.79 -29.06
N ASP A 215 -3.45 1.78 -28.60
CA ASP A 215 -2.31 1.34 -29.40
C ASP A 215 -2.47 -0.10 -29.91
N VAL A 216 -2.94 -0.98 -29.03
CA VAL A 216 -3.22 -2.38 -29.37
C VAL A 216 -4.42 -2.50 -30.32
N LEU A 217 -5.49 -1.74 -30.09
CA LEU A 217 -6.69 -1.78 -30.95
C LEU A 217 -6.44 -1.26 -32.36
N PHE A 218 -5.53 -0.29 -32.53
CA PHE A 218 -5.16 0.24 -33.84
C PHE A 218 -4.01 -0.54 -34.50
N ASN A 219 -3.57 -1.65 -33.90
CA ASN A 219 -2.40 -2.43 -34.35
C ASN A 219 -1.15 -1.56 -34.54
N THR A 220 -1.02 -0.46 -33.79
CA THR A 220 0.15 0.42 -33.90
C THR A 220 1.33 -0.15 -33.13
N VAL A 221 1.07 -0.96 -32.09
CA VAL A 221 2.08 -1.63 -31.26
C VAL A 221 1.54 -2.98 -30.75
N ASP A 222 2.28 -4.07 -31.01
CA ASP A 222 2.10 -5.33 -30.29
C ASP A 222 2.73 -5.21 -28.90
N ILE A 223 1.97 -5.44 -27.83
CA ILE A 223 2.54 -5.46 -26.48
C ILE A 223 3.25 -6.80 -26.29
N SER A 224 4.58 -6.75 -26.31
CA SER A 224 5.43 -7.94 -26.18
C SER A 224 5.95 -8.19 -24.76
N GLU A 225 5.79 -7.22 -23.85
CA GLU A 225 6.13 -7.33 -22.43
C GLU A 225 5.27 -6.40 -21.56
N VAL A 226 5.29 -6.60 -20.23
CA VAL A 226 4.61 -5.71 -19.28
C VAL A 226 5.23 -4.30 -19.34
N PRO A 227 4.45 -3.25 -19.69
CA PRO A 227 4.95 -1.88 -19.80
C PRO A 227 5.57 -1.35 -18.51
N GLU A 228 6.61 -0.52 -18.64
CA GLU A 228 7.35 0.03 -17.50
C GLU A 228 6.45 0.86 -16.55
N TRP A 229 5.48 1.60 -17.10
CA TRP A 229 4.54 2.37 -16.28
C TRP A 229 3.65 1.48 -15.39
N SER A 230 3.36 0.26 -15.82
CA SER A 230 2.61 -0.72 -15.01
C SER A 230 3.45 -1.24 -13.84
N LYS A 231 4.76 -1.42 -14.06
CA LYS A 231 5.73 -1.76 -12.99
C LYS A 231 5.83 -0.62 -11.98
N LYS A 232 5.89 0.65 -12.43
CA LYS A 232 5.94 1.84 -11.58
C LYS A 232 4.76 1.93 -10.60
N MET A 233 3.54 1.54 -11.00
CA MET A 233 2.39 1.50 -10.08
C MET A 233 2.65 0.60 -8.87
N THR A 234 3.20 -0.59 -9.11
CA THR A 234 3.50 -1.57 -8.04
C THR A 234 4.58 -1.03 -7.09
N ASP A 235 5.57 -0.33 -7.63
CA ASP A 235 6.64 0.27 -6.81
C ASP A 235 6.10 1.41 -5.94
N ILE A 236 5.22 2.26 -6.50
CA ILE A 236 4.57 3.33 -5.73
C ILE A 236 3.69 2.76 -4.61
N GLN A 237 2.92 1.70 -4.87
CA GLN A 237 2.13 1.03 -3.83
C GLN A 237 3.00 0.57 -2.66
N LYS A 238 4.10 -0.15 -2.95
CA LYS A 238 5.04 -0.62 -1.92
C LYS A 238 5.69 0.51 -1.15
N ARG A 239 6.08 1.58 -1.84
CA ARG A 239 6.68 2.76 -1.21
C ARG A 239 5.68 3.43 -0.28
N ASN A 240 4.44 3.60 -0.71
CA ASN A 240 3.39 4.18 0.13
C ASN A 240 3.10 3.32 1.36
N GLU A 241 3.00 1.99 1.23
CA GLU A 241 2.86 1.07 2.37
C GLU A 241 4.00 1.18 3.39
N SER A 242 5.24 1.48 2.96
CA SER A 242 6.38 1.72 3.87
C SER A 242 6.43 3.11 4.48
N VAL A 243 5.92 4.12 3.75
CA VAL A 243 5.95 5.53 4.15
C VAL A 243 4.79 5.85 5.11
N ILE A 244 3.65 5.19 4.98
CA ILE A 244 2.49 5.40 5.86
C ILE A 244 2.80 5.07 7.33
N PRO A 245 3.44 3.94 7.69
CA PRO A 245 3.86 3.67 9.06
C PRO A 245 4.86 4.69 9.60
N ASP A 246 5.85 5.16 8.84
CA ASP A 246 6.82 6.14 9.33
C ASP A 246 6.21 7.54 9.56
N PHE A 247 5.10 7.86 8.87
CA PHE A 247 4.33 9.09 9.06
C PHE A 247 3.20 8.93 10.11
N LEU A 248 2.68 7.72 10.31
CA LEU A 248 1.64 7.38 11.29
C LEU A 248 2.19 6.95 12.66
N THR A 249 3.44 6.47 12.74
CA THR A 249 4.17 6.16 13.99
C THR A 249 4.52 7.40 14.80
N LEU A 250 4.05 8.56 14.35
CA LEU A 250 3.84 9.70 15.23
C LEU A 250 2.60 9.52 16.09
N GLN A 251 2.60 8.44 16.87
CA GLN A 251 2.74 8.73 18.29
C GLN A 251 3.88 9.74 18.40
N VAL A 252 3.54 11.02 18.62
CA VAL A 252 4.30 11.81 19.60
C VAL A 252 4.84 10.78 20.56
N ASP A 253 6.16 10.57 20.68
CA ASP A 253 6.72 9.69 21.71
C ASP A 253 5.81 9.89 22.89
N ASP A 254 4.92 8.91 23.13
CA ASP A 254 4.02 9.03 24.25
C ASP A 254 5.05 9.13 25.36
N PRO A 255 5.12 10.23 26.14
CA PRO A 255 6.12 10.34 27.18
C PRO A 255 6.00 8.99 27.89
N ARG A 256 7.04 8.16 27.77
CA ARG A 256 6.96 6.71 28.06
C ARG A 256 6.14 6.61 29.31
N ASP A 257 5.08 5.80 29.41
CA ASP A 257 4.03 5.95 30.46
C ASP A 257 4.53 6.38 31.88
N GLU A 258 5.76 6.01 32.25
CA GLU A 258 6.59 6.60 33.33
C GLU A 258 6.64 8.16 33.44
N ASP A 259 6.63 8.93 32.36
CA ASP A 259 6.75 10.40 32.32
C ASP A 259 5.40 11.13 32.34
N LYS A 260 4.31 10.49 31.90
CA LYS A 260 2.94 11.05 31.99
C LYS A 260 2.46 11.12 33.43
N ASP A 261 2.66 10.03 34.16
CA ASP A 261 2.32 9.99 35.58
C ASP A 261 3.20 10.98 36.35
N THR A 262 4.45 11.19 35.95
CA THR A 262 5.34 12.16 36.60
C THR A 262 4.91 13.61 36.36
N ALA A 263 4.57 14.00 35.12
CA ALA A 263 4.15 15.37 34.83
C ALA A 263 2.74 15.69 35.36
N LEU A 264 1.79 14.74 35.27
CA LEU A 264 0.44 14.91 35.83
C LEU A 264 0.44 14.87 37.35
N LYS A 265 1.29 14.06 37.98
CA LYS A 265 1.50 14.05 39.44
C LYS A 265 2.20 15.32 39.90
N GLN A 266 3.23 15.80 39.22
CA GLN A 266 3.86 17.08 39.53
C GLN A 266 2.89 18.26 39.37
N LEU A 267 2.01 18.23 38.37
CA LEU A 267 0.96 19.25 38.19
C LEU A 267 -0.11 19.14 39.28
N ARG A 268 -0.52 17.92 39.67
CA ARG A 268 -1.45 17.66 40.77
C ARG A 268 -0.87 18.11 42.11
N ASP A 269 0.37 17.75 42.40
CA ASP A 269 1.10 18.14 43.62
C ASP A 269 1.31 19.66 43.67
N HIS A 270 1.57 20.30 42.53
CA HIS A 270 1.68 21.75 42.43
C HIS A 270 0.33 22.46 42.65
N LEU A 271 -0.76 21.94 42.07
CA LEU A 271 -2.10 22.47 42.26
C LEU A 271 -2.62 22.24 43.69
N GLU A 272 -2.40 21.07 44.28
CA GLU A 272 -2.75 20.77 45.68
C GLU A 272 -1.93 21.61 46.66
N ASN A 273 -0.63 21.86 46.39
CA ASN A 273 0.17 22.79 47.19
C ASN A 273 -0.31 24.24 47.04
N LYS A 274 -0.71 24.67 45.85
CA LYS A 274 -1.24 26.03 45.62
C LYS A 274 -2.59 26.23 46.32
N VAL A 275 -3.45 25.22 46.34
CA VAL A 275 -4.71 25.22 47.12
C VAL A 275 -4.43 25.28 48.62
N LYS A 276 -3.52 24.44 49.14
CA LYS A 276 -3.12 24.48 50.57
C LYS A 276 -2.55 25.84 50.98
N VAL A 277 -1.73 26.47 50.14
CA VAL A 277 -1.17 27.80 50.42
C VAL A 277 -2.27 28.88 50.40
N LEU A 278 -3.25 28.78 49.51
CA LEU A 278 -4.39 29.70 49.48
C LEU A 278 -5.31 29.52 50.70
N GLU A 279 -5.53 28.27 51.14
CA GLU A 279 -6.28 27.97 52.37
C GLU A 279 -5.55 28.47 53.63
N MET A 280 -4.22 28.30 53.70
CA MET A 280 -3.40 28.84 54.79
C MET A 280 -3.44 30.37 54.83
N ASN A 281 -3.33 31.02 53.68
CA ASN A 281 -3.39 32.49 53.60
C ASN A 281 -4.78 33.03 53.94
N ALA A 282 -5.85 32.30 53.62
CA ALA A 282 -7.21 32.64 54.04
C ALA A 282 -7.41 32.47 55.55
N ALA A 283 -6.84 31.42 56.14
CA ALA A 283 -6.87 31.20 57.58
C ALA A 283 -6.09 32.28 58.35
N MET A 284 -4.89 32.64 57.90
CA MET A 284 -4.10 33.73 58.51
C MET A 284 -4.82 35.07 58.42
N LYS A 285 -5.46 35.40 57.29
CA LYS A 285 -6.25 36.63 57.17
C LYS A 285 -7.41 36.68 58.15
N LYS A 286 -8.05 35.55 58.42
CA LYS A 286 -9.16 35.45 59.36
C LYS A 286 -8.69 35.62 60.81
N GLU A 287 -7.54 35.03 61.16
CA GLU A 287 -6.89 35.29 62.46
C GLU A 287 -6.48 36.77 62.60
N GLU A 288 -5.92 37.36 61.55
CA GLU A 288 -5.53 38.77 61.53
C GLU A 288 -6.75 39.69 61.71
N GLU A 289 -7.88 39.39 61.05
CA GLU A 289 -9.15 40.10 61.25
C GLU A 289 -9.71 39.94 62.67
N GLU A 290 -9.62 38.75 63.28
CA GLU A 290 -10.03 38.55 64.67
C GLU A 290 -9.13 39.31 65.66
N ILE A 291 -7.82 39.38 65.39
CA ILE A 291 -6.88 40.18 66.18
C ILE A 291 -7.22 41.67 66.05
N TRP A 292 -7.43 42.17 64.83
CA TRP A 292 -7.81 43.57 64.60
C TRP A 292 -9.18 43.91 65.18
N LYS A 293 -10.11 42.95 65.23
CA LYS A 293 -11.41 43.13 65.87
C LYS A 293 -11.26 43.28 67.39
N LYS A 294 -10.47 42.43 68.05
CA LYS A 294 -10.16 42.55 69.49
C LYS A 294 -9.45 43.86 69.83
N VAL A 295 -8.55 44.32 68.96
CA VAL A 295 -7.87 45.63 69.11
C VAL A 295 -8.85 46.81 68.99
N ARG A 296 -9.93 46.69 68.19
CA ARG A 296 -10.97 47.73 68.08
C ARG A 296 -12.00 47.72 69.21
N GLU A 297 -12.05 46.64 69.99
CA GLU A 297 -12.95 46.48 71.15
C GLU A 297 -12.28 46.94 72.47
N LEU A 298 -11.00 47.29 72.44
CA LEU A 298 -10.22 47.92 73.53
C LEU A 298 -10.21 49.45 73.39
#